data_AF-A0A944NR05-F1
#
_entry.id   AF-A0A944NR05-F1
#
_cell.length_a   1.000
_cell.length_b   1.000
_cell.length_c   1.000
_cell.angle_alpha   90.00
_cell.angle_beta   90.00
_cell.angle_gamma   90.00
#
_symmetry.space_group_name_H-M   'P 1'
#
loop_
_entity.id
_entity.type
_entity.pdbx_description
1 polymer ?
#
loop_
_entity_poly.entity_id
_entity_poly.type
_entity_poly.pdbx_seq_one_letter_code
_entity_poly.pdbx_strand_id
1 'polypeptide(L)'
;MFDTLFLAKILSAGGIVLGLSLLAERVGPRIAGVLSGAPLGVVMVFFFLGLEVGTAPILASIPHAIGGLTGTLVFVFVYYRSSLIPFRFGIVISPVVSVLAFFGVSWLLSRVPFTQGTALVLTGATALLFGMVFRARIDNLRISWRVRMTPWVIAFRVGLSTFFVVSAISLAKILGPTWTGLLIGFPMTLLPLLIIVHLTYSKEHAHALIRNFPIGVVGLITYLLSVPFTFPAFGVTGGTLASLGVSCLYFLMLPFILRTKRAER
;
A
#
# COMPACT_ATOMS: atom_id res chain seq x y z
N MET A 1 -13.19 -18.74 20.81
CA MET A 1 -12.90 -17.72 21.83
C MET A 1 -11.96 -16.73 21.17
N PHE A 2 -12.33 -15.46 20.99
CA PHE A 2 -11.45 -14.49 20.33
C PHE A 2 -10.35 -14.05 21.32
N ASP A 3 -9.08 -14.32 20.98
CA ASP A 3 -7.95 -13.93 21.82
C ASP A 3 -7.85 -12.40 21.93
N THR A 4 -7.38 -11.88 23.08
CA THR A 4 -7.19 -10.44 23.33
C THR A 4 -6.36 -9.76 22.22
N LEU A 5 -5.38 -10.48 21.67
CA LEU A 5 -4.55 -10.00 20.58
C LEU A 5 -5.30 -9.88 19.24
N PHE A 6 -6.28 -10.76 19.00
CA PHE A 6 -7.15 -10.67 17.83
C PHE A 6 -8.05 -9.44 17.88
N LEU A 7 -8.63 -9.15 19.05
CA LEU A 7 -9.39 -7.91 19.28
C LEU A 7 -8.50 -6.68 19.11
N ALA A 8 -7.28 -6.70 19.64
CA ALA A 8 -6.31 -5.61 19.48
C ALA A 8 -5.97 -5.35 18.00
N LYS A 9 -5.82 -6.39 17.17
CA LYS A 9 -5.61 -6.27 15.72
C LYS A 9 -6.78 -5.57 15.03
N ILE A 10 -8.01 -5.96 15.36
CA ILE A 10 -9.23 -5.37 14.78
C ILE A 10 -9.34 -3.90 15.17
N LEU A 11 -9.20 -3.59 16.46
CA LEU A 11 -9.37 -2.22 16.99
C LEU A 11 -8.29 -1.28 16.47
N SER A 12 -7.03 -1.72 16.42
CA SER A 12 -5.92 -0.92 15.90
C SER A 12 -6.00 -0.72 14.38
N ALA A 13 -6.26 -1.78 13.60
CA ALA A 13 -6.47 -1.68 12.16
C ALA A 13 -7.63 -0.73 11.85
N GLY A 14 -8.75 -0.90 12.55
CA GLY A 14 -9.89 -0.03 12.41
C GLY A 14 -9.58 1.42 12.78
N GLY A 15 -8.95 1.65 13.94
CA GLY A 15 -8.59 2.98 14.44
C GLY A 15 -7.65 3.75 13.53
N ILE A 16 -6.61 3.09 12.99
CA ILE A 16 -5.69 3.75 12.06
C ILE A 16 -6.37 4.04 10.73
N VAL A 17 -7.14 3.10 10.17
CA VAL A 17 -7.88 3.36 8.92
C VAL A 17 -8.92 4.47 9.11
N LEU A 18 -9.56 4.54 10.28
CA LEU A 18 -10.47 5.63 10.67
C LEU A 18 -9.73 6.97 10.73
N GLY A 19 -8.64 7.07 11.50
CA GLY A 19 -7.87 8.31 11.64
C GLY A 19 -7.35 8.84 10.31
N LEU A 20 -6.89 7.93 9.44
CA LEU A 20 -6.48 8.28 8.08
C LEU A 20 -7.63 8.68 7.17
N SER A 21 -8.82 8.12 7.38
CA SER A 21 -10.02 8.54 6.63
C SER A 21 -10.36 9.98 6.96
N LEU A 22 -10.34 10.34 8.24
CA LEU A 22 -10.55 11.71 8.69
C LEU A 22 -9.46 12.67 8.20
N LEU A 23 -8.19 12.24 8.20
CA LEU A 23 -7.10 13.04 7.66
C LEU A 23 -7.23 13.20 6.13
N ALA A 24 -7.63 12.14 5.43
CA ALA A 24 -7.78 12.11 3.99
C ALA A 24 -8.93 13.00 3.48
N GLU A 25 -9.94 13.29 4.29
CA GLU A 25 -10.97 14.30 3.94
C GLU A 25 -10.37 15.69 3.69
N ARG A 26 -9.24 15.98 4.34
CA ARG A 26 -8.62 17.31 4.32
C ARG A 26 -7.56 17.46 3.22
N VAL A 27 -7.21 16.37 2.52
CA VAL A 27 -6.13 16.38 1.52
C VAL A 27 -6.67 16.21 0.10
N GLY A 28 -6.01 16.86 -0.87
CA GLY A 28 -6.38 16.75 -2.28
C GLY A 28 -5.94 15.41 -2.92
N PRO A 29 -6.43 15.08 -4.13
CA PRO A 29 -6.22 13.77 -4.77
C PRO A 29 -4.75 13.39 -4.98
N ARG A 30 -3.90 14.38 -5.26
CA ARG A 30 -2.45 14.18 -5.39
C ARG A 30 -1.84 13.65 -4.09
N ILE A 31 -2.16 14.28 -2.97
CA ILE A 31 -1.64 13.89 -1.66
C ILE A 31 -2.27 12.56 -1.25
N ALA A 32 -3.57 12.36 -1.50
CA ALA A 32 -4.24 11.09 -1.23
C ALA A 32 -3.60 9.92 -2.00
N GLY A 33 -3.20 10.11 -3.26
CA GLY A 33 -2.50 9.10 -4.05
C GLY A 33 -1.05 8.84 -3.59
N VAL A 34 -0.35 9.84 -3.06
CA VAL A 34 0.97 9.65 -2.44
C VAL A 34 0.84 8.92 -1.10
N LEU A 35 -0.10 9.37 -0.24
CA LEU A 35 -0.35 8.81 1.08
C LEU A 35 -0.98 7.42 1.03
N SER A 36 -1.65 7.04 -0.04
CA SER A 36 -2.12 5.66 -0.22
C SER A 36 -0.96 4.67 -0.40
N GLY A 37 0.24 5.16 -0.76
CA GLY A 37 1.49 4.41 -0.70
C GLY A 37 2.28 4.59 0.60
N ALA A 38 1.71 5.19 1.65
CA ALA A 38 2.34 5.19 2.97
C ALA A 38 2.32 3.78 3.58
N PRO A 39 3.30 3.41 4.45
CA PRO A 39 3.48 2.05 4.95
C PRO A 39 2.44 1.60 5.99
N LEU A 40 1.19 1.99 5.86
CA LEU A 40 0.16 1.82 6.87
C LEU A 40 -0.28 0.36 7.02
N GLY A 41 -0.60 -0.30 5.90
CA GLY A 41 -0.95 -1.72 5.91
C GLY A 41 0.23 -2.59 6.32
N VAL A 42 1.42 -2.28 5.79
CA VAL A 42 2.67 -3.00 6.09
C VAL A 42 3.02 -2.91 7.56
N VAL A 43 2.95 -1.71 8.15
CA VAL A 43 3.19 -1.48 9.58
C VAL A 43 2.28 -2.34 10.44
N MET A 44 0.98 -2.41 10.11
CA MET A 44 0.05 -3.25 10.86
C MET A 44 0.43 -4.72 10.81
N VAL A 45 0.70 -5.22 9.60
CA VAL A 45 1.04 -6.64 9.43
C VAL A 45 2.33 -6.96 10.16
N PHE A 46 3.41 -6.19 9.95
CA PHE A 46 4.70 -6.43 10.60
C PHE A 46 4.69 -6.21 12.11
N PHE A 47 3.98 -5.21 12.61
CA PHE A 47 3.89 -4.98 14.05
C PHE A 47 3.22 -6.16 14.75
N PHE A 48 2.01 -6.54 14.32
CA PHE A 48 1.30 -7.63 14.97
C PHE A 48 1.91 -8.99 14.72
N LEU A 49 2.36 -9.26 13.49
CA LEU A 49 3.03 -10.52 13.19
C LEU A 49 4.35 -10.60 13.95
N GLY A 50 5.15 -9.53 14.00
CA GLY A 50 6.40 -9.50 14.74
C GLY A 50 6.22 -9.72 16.24
N LEU A 51 5.15 -9.20 16.84
CA LEU A 51 4.82 -9.49 18.25
C LEU A 51 4.46 -10.96 18.48
N GLU A 52 3.94 -11.65 17.47
CA GLU A 52 3.51 -13.04 17.58
C GLU A 52 4.62 -14.06 17.26
N VAL A 53 5.43 -13.79 16.24
CA VAL A 53 6.44 -14.75 15.73
C VAL A 53 7.88 -14.28 15.92
N GLY A 54 8.08 -13.10 16.51
CA GLY A 54 9.39 -12.49 16.69
C GLY A 54 9.94 -11.80 15.43
N THR A 55 11.15 -11.29 15.53
CA THR A 55 11.79 -10.49 14.46
C THR A 55 12.34 -11.36 13.33
N ALA A 56 12.86 -12.55 13.61
CA ALA A 56 13.55 -13.37 12.61
C ALA A 56 12.67 -13.72 11.38
N PRO A 57 11.41 -14.17 11.52
CA PRO A 57 10.55 -14.43 10.37
C PRO A 57 10.20 -13.16 9.58
N ILE A 58 10.09 -12.02 10.26
CA ILE A 58 9.87 -10.71 9.63
C ILE A 58 11.05 -10.37 8.74
N LEU A 59 12.27 -10.49 9.26
CA LEU A 59 13.50 -10.21 8.51
C LEU A 59 13.64 -11.12 7.28
N ALA A 60 13.33 -12.41 7.43
CA ALA A 60 13.34 -13.37 6.33
C ALA A 60 12.32 -13.03 5.23
N SER A 61 11.23 -12.32 5.57
CA SER A 61 10.21 -11.91 4.61
C SER A 61 10.58 -10.64 3.81
N ILE A 62 11.58 -9.86 4.23
CA ILE A 62 11.86 -8.52 3.66
C ILE A 62 12.13 -8.53 2.15
N PRO A 63 12.94 -9.43 1.58
CA PRO A 63 13.15 -9.45 0.13
C PRO A 63 11.84 -9.64 -0.64
N HIS A 64 10.97 -10.54 -0.16
CA HIS A 64 9.67 -10.80 -0.75
C HIS A 64 8.64 -9.71 -0.43
N ALA A 65 8.79 -8.98 0.67
CA ALA A 65 7.98 -7.79 0.96
C ALA A 65 8.26 -6.66 -0.02
N ILE A 66 9.55 -6.40 -0.31
CA ILE A 66 9.94 -5.44 -1.34
C ILE A 66 9.49 -5.93 -2.71
N GLY A 67 9.67 -7.21 -3.02
CA GLY A 67 9.21 -7.81 -4.28
C GLY A 67 7.68 -7.75 -4.42
N GLY A 68 6.92 -7.94 -3.34
CA GLY A 68 5.46 -7.86 -3.31
C GLY A 68 4.91 -6.50 -3.73
N LEU A 69 5.69 -5.42 -3.55
CA LEU A 69 5.34 -4.09 -4.05
C LEU A 69 5.29 -4.04 -5.60
N THR A 70 6.04 -4.90 -6.29
CA THR A 70 5.87 -5.11 -7.74
C THR A 70 4.47 -5.64 -8.05
N GLY A 71 3.97 -6.58 -7.25
CA GLY A 71 2.58 -7.06 -7.34
C GLY A 71 1.58 -5.91 -7.15
N THR A 72 1.79 -5.03 -6.18
CA THR A 72 0.94 -3.84 -5.96
C THR A 72 0.95 -2.89 -7.16
N LEU A 73 2.12 -2.66 -7.75
CA LEU A 73 2.27 -1.80 -8.92
C LEU A 73 1.56 -2.39 -10.13
N VAL A 74 1.66 -3.71 -10.34
CA VAL A 74 0.91 -4.42 -11.39
C VAL A 74 -0.59 -4.36 -11.11
N PHE A 75 -1.03 -4.56 -9.88
CA PHE A 75 -2.43 -4.36 -9.47
C PHE A 75 -2.93 -2.98 -9.90
N VAL A 76 -2.17 -1.92 -9.59
CA VAL A 76 -2.56 -0.54 -9.91
C VAL A 76 -2.61 -0.31 -11.42
N PHE A 77 -1.66 -0.86 -12.17
CA PHE A 77 -1.66 -0.79 -13.64
C PHE A 77 -2.85 -1.52 -14.26
N VAL A 78 -3.13 -2.74 -13.80
CA VAL A 78 -4.26 -3.54 -14.27
C VAL A 78 -5.57 -2.84 -13.94
N TYR A 79 -5.71 -2.26 -12.75
CA TYR A 79 -6.88 -1.49 -12.35
C TYR A 79 -7.12 -0.32 -13.28
N TYR A 80 -6.07 0.45 -13.58
CA TYR A 80 -6.13 1.53 -14.55
C TYR A 80 -6.61 1.04 -15.91
N ARG A 81 -6.02 -0.03 -16.45
CA ARG A 81 -6.37 -0.58 -17.77
C ARG A 81 -7.80 -1.09 -17.83
N SER A 82 -8.24 -1.86 -16.84
CA SER A 82 -9.59 -2.43 -16.79
C SER A 82 -10.67 -1.37 -16.55
N SER A 83 -10.35 -0.27 -15.87
CA SER A 83 -11.29 0.83 -15.65
C SER A 83 -11.57 1.68 -16.91
N LEU A 84 -10.85 1.42 -18.02
CA LEU A 84 -11.16 2.01 -19.33
C LEU A 84 -12.38 1.36 -20.00
N ILE A 85 -12.76 0.15 -19.59
CA ILE A 85 -14.00 -0.53 -19.99
C ILE A 85 -15.22 0.34 -19.56
N PRO A 86 -16.38 0.28 -20.24
CA PRO A 86 -17.56 1.05 -19.85
C PRO A 86 -17.86 0.98 -18.34
N PHE A 87 -18.15 2.14 -17.73
CA PHE A 87 -18.18 2.36 -16.28
C PHE A 87 -18.97 1.31 -15.50
N ARG A 88 -20.16 0.92 -16.00
CA ARG A 88 -21.03 -0.11 -15.41
C ARG A 88 -20.32 -1.44 -15.14
N PHE A 89 -19.36 -1.81 -15.97
CA PHE A 89 -18.55 -3.02 -15.82
C PHE A 89 -17.20 -2.72 -15.18
N GLY A 90 -16.59 -1.57 -15.50
CA GLY A 90 -15.30 -1.16 -14.97
C GLY A 90 -15.23 -1.12 -13.46
N ILE A 91 -16.31 -0.74 -12.78
CA ILE A 91 -16.41 -0.73 -11.31
C ILE A 91 -16.19 -2.10 -10.69
N VAL A 92 -16.76 -3.16 -11.28
CA VAL A 92 -16.71 -4.52 -10.70
C VAL A 92 -15.52 -5.31 -11.24
N ILE A 93 -15.26 -5.19 -12.54
CA ILE A 93 -14.17 -5.92 -13.21
C ILE A 93 -12.81 -5.44 -12.70
N SER A 94 -12.64 -4.13 -12.46
CA SER A 94 -11.32 -3.60 -12.12
C SER A 94 -10.79 -4.11 -10.78
N PRO A 95 -11.53 -4.08 -9.66
CA PRO A 95 -11.11 -4.72 -8.43
C PRO A 95 -10.74 -6.20 -8.61
N VAL A 96 -11.60 -6.97 -9.26
CA VAL A 96 -11.44 -8.43 -9.39
C VAL A 96 -10.19 -8.78 -10.21
N VAL A 97 -10.08 -8.25 -11.43
CA VAL A 97 -8.95 -8.58 -12.32
C VAL A 97 -7.63 -8.06 -11.76
N SER A 98 -7.64 -6.92 -11.05
CA SER A 98 -6.43 -6.40 -10.41
C SER A 98 -5.98 -7.25 -9.24
N VAL A 99 -6.91 -7.74 -8.41
CA VAL A 99 -6.60 -8.69 -7.33
C VAL A 99 -6.05 -10.00 -7.90
N LEU A 100 -6.67 -10.52 -8.98
CA LEU A 100 -6.15 -11.72 -9.66
C LEU A 100 -4.75 -11.48 -10.22
N ALA A 101 -4.48 -10.31 -10.82
CA ALA A 101 -3.17 -9.93 -11.30
C ALA A 101 -2.14 -9.84 -10.16
N PHE A 102 -2.52 -9.27 -9.01
CA PHE A 102 -1.67 -9.24 -7.82
C PHE A 102 -1.24 -10.64 -7.40
N PHE A 103 -2.21 -11.55 -7.25
CA PHE A 103 -1.92 -12.92 -6.82
C PHE A 103 -1.17 -13.72 -7.89
N GLY A 104 -1.47 -13.52 -9.17
CA GLY A 104 -0.74 -14.13 -10.28
C GLY A 104 0.73 -13.70 -10.30
N VAL A 105 1.00 -12.40 -10.14
CA VAL A 105 2.38 -11.89 -10.01
C VAL A 105 3.02 -12.43 -8.73
N SER A 106 2.34 -12.37 -7.59
CA SER A 106 2.88 -12.87 -6.31
C SER A 106 3.26 -14.35 -6.39
N TRP A 107 2.46 -15.16 -7.07
CA TRP A 107 2.76 -16.58 -7.30
C TRP A 107 3.96 -16.80 -8.23
N LEU A 108 4.21 -15.92 -9.19
CA LEU A 108 5.45 -15.96 -9.97
C LEU A 108 6.65 -15.54 -9.12
N LEU A 109 6.50 -14.46 -8.35
CA LEU A 109 7.55 -13.92 -7.48
C LEU A 109 7.89 -14.87 -6.34
N SER A 110 6.97 -15.71 -5.87
CA SER A 110 7.24 -16.70 -4.81
C SER A 110 8.22 -17.80 -5.21
N ARG A 111 8.44 -17.98 -6.52
CA ARG A 111 9.42 -18.93 -7.06
C ARG A 111 10.80 -18.34 -7.25
N VAL A 112 10.95 -17.02 -7.09
CA VAL A 112 12.21 -16.34 -7.31
C VAL A 112 12.94 -16.21 -5.97
N PRO A 113 14.18 -16.71 -5.86
CA PRO A 113 14.96 -16.53 -4.64
C PRO A 113 15.49 -15.09 -4.55
N PHE A 114 14.62 -14.17 -4.12
CA PHE A 114 14.98 -12.76 -4.04
C PHE A 114 16.04 -12.49 -2.96
N THR A 115 17.07 -11.75 -3.36
CA THR A 115 17.83 -10.92 -2.42
C THR A 115 17.16 -9.54 -2.29
N GLN A 116 17.42 -8.83 -1.19
CA GLN A 116 16.91 -7.47 -0.97
C GLN A 116 17.27 -6.52 -2.14
N GLY A 117 18.49 -6.64 -2.68
CA GLY A 117 18.94 -5.84 -3.84
C GLY A 117 18.17 -6.16 -5.12
N THR A 118 18.01 -7.45 -5.45
CA THR A 118 17.27 -7.86 -6.66
C THR A 118 15.79 -7.47 -6.60
N ALA A 119 15.16 -7.60 -5.42
CA ALA A 119 13.78 -7.17 -5.22
C ALA A 119 13.64 -5.65 -5.35
N LEU A 120 14.60 -4.89 -4.81
CA LEU A 120 14.63 -3.43 -4.94
C LEU A 120 14.77 -2.98 -6.39
N VAL A 121 15.65 -3.61 -7.16
CA VAL A 121 15.82 -3.31 -8.60
C VAL A 121 14.53 -3.59 -9.36
N LEU A 122 13.91 -4.75 -9.15
CA LEU A 122 12.65 -5.12 -9.82
C LEU A 122 11.52 -4.14 -9.49
N THR A 123 11.28 -3.90 -8.20
CA THR A 123 10.22 -3.01 -7.73
C THR A 123 10.49 -1.56 -8.13
N GLY A 124 11.74 -1.10 -8.03
CA GLY A 124 12.16 0.24 -8.44
C GLY A 124 11.98 0.46 -9.94
N ALA A 125 12.42 -0.48 -10.77
CA ALA A 125 12.23 -0.43 -12.22
C ALA A 125 10.74 -0.42 -12.59
N THR A 126 9.92 -1.25 -11.94
CA THR A 126 8.47 -1.29 -12.14
C THR A 126 7.81 0.04 -11.72
N ALA A 127 8.21 0.60 -10.58
CA ALA A 127 7.69 1.88 -10.08
C ALA A 127 8.03 3.04 -11.02
N LEU A 128 9.25 3.03 -11.56
CA LEU A 128 9.70 4.00 -12.55
C LEU A 128 8.92 3.86 -13.86
N LEU A 129 8.83 2.64 -14.41
CA LEU A 129 8.11 2.36 -15.65
C LEU A 129 6.65 2.78 -15.57
N PHE A 130 5.90 2.29 -14.57
CA PHE A 130 4.50 2.64 -14.42
C PHE A 130 4.31 4.09 -13.99
N GLY A 131 5.23 4.66 -13.21
CA GLY A 131 5.25 6.08 -12.91
C GLY A 131 5.39 6.96 -14.16
N MET A 132 6.20 6.55 -15.15
CA MET A 132 6.30 7.23 -16.44
C MET A 132 5.03 7.06 -17.26
N VAL A 133 4.54 5.83 -17.40
CA VAL A 133 3.30 5.51 -18.15
C VAL A 133 2.11 6.29 -17.61
N PHE A 134 1.90 6.30 -16.29
CA PHE A 134 0.78 7.02 -15.69
C PHE A 134 0.89 8.53 -15.88
N ARG A 135 2.08 9.12 -15.77
CA ARG A 135 2.24 10.56 -16.01
C ARG A 135 2.02 10.96 -17.46
N ALA A 136 2.31 10.07 -18.40
CA ALA A 136 2.11 10.29 -19.83
C ALA A 136 0.65 10.06 -20.27
N ARG A 137 -0.09 9.18 -19.60
CA ARG A 137 -1.43 8.72 -20.04
C ARG A 137 -2.61 9.24 -19.22
N ILE A 138 -2.39 9.59 -17.96
CA ILE A 138 -3.44 10.08 -17.06
C ILE A 138 -3.22 11.57 -16.94
N ASP A 139 -4.18 12.43 -17.26
CA ASP A 139 -4.00 13.87 -17.12
C ASP A 139 -3.80 14.30 -15.67
N ASN A 140 -3.07 15.40 -15.48
CA ASN A 140 -2.91 15.99 -14.15
C ASN A 140 -4.18 16.79 -13.84
N LEU A 141 -5.22 16.05 -13.55
CA LEU A 141 -6.51 16.55 -13.13
C LEU A 141 -6.32 17.43 -11.89
N ARG A 142 -6.43 18.74 -12.07
CA ARG A 142 -6.58 19.71 -10.97
C ARG A 142 -7.99 19.60 -10.37
N ILE A 143 -8.46 18.39 -10.09
CA ILE A 143 -9.78 18.24 -9.49
C ILE A 143 -9.64 18.56 -8.00
N SER A 144 -10.25 19.66 -7.57
CA SER A 144 -10.26 20.15 -6.21
C SER A 144 -11.33 19.47 -5.34
N TRP A 145 -11.48 18.15 -5.48
CA TRP A 145 -12.48 17.42 -4.71
C TRP A 145 -11.85 16.81 -3.46
N ARG A 146 -12.68 16.73 -2.41
CA ARG A 146 -12.38 16.02 -1.17
C ARG A 146 -13.24 14.77 -1.15
N VAL A 147 -12.66 13.62 -0.77
CA VAL A 147 -13.47 12.44 -0.51
C VAL A 147 -14.36 12.77 0.68
N ARG A 148 -15.66 12.99 0.45
CA ARG A 148 -16.65 13.10 1.51
C ARG A 148 -16.76 11.73 2.17
N MET A 149 -16.25 11.60 3.39
CA MET A 149 -16.31 10.36 4.14
C MET A 149 -17.64 10.35 4.90
N THR A 150 -18.72 9.99 4.20
CA THR A 150 -19.99 9.71 4.88
C THR A 150 -19.80 8.53 5.84
N PRO A 151 -20.62 8.40 6.89
CA PRO A 151 -20.50 7.28 7.84
C PRO A 151 -20.47 5.91 7.16
N TRP A 152 -21.24 5.73 6.08
CA TRP A 152 -21.25 4.51 5.27
C TRP A 152 -19.93 4.26 4.53
N VAL A 153 -19.35 5.31 3.93
CA VAL A 153 -18.06 5.23 3.24
C VAL A 153 -16.94 4.88 4.22
N ILE A 154 -16.97 5.49 5.42
CA ILE A 154 -16.03 5.16 6.50
C ILE A 154 -16.20 3.72 6.93
N ALA A 155 -17.42 3.29 7.23
CA ALA A 155 -17.71 1.92 7.66
C ALA A 155 -17.25 0.89 6.63
N PHE A 156 -17.54 1.12 5.34
CA PHE A 156 -17.09 0.27 4.25
C PHE A 156 -15.56 0.24 4.15
N ARG A 157 -14.90 1.40 4.18
CA ARG A 157 -13.43 1.49 4.08
C ARG A 157 -12.75 0.76 5.23
N VAL A 158 -13.22 1.01 6.44
CA VAL A 158 -12.68 0.44 7.69
C VAL A 158 -12.93 -1.06 7.72
N GLY A 159 -14.16 -1.50 7.48
CA GLY A 159 -14.52 -2.91 7.44
C GLY A 159 -13.68 -3.69 6.44
N LEU A 160 -13.57 -3.19 5.20
CA LEU A 160 -12.83 -3.88 4.15
C LEU A 160 -11.30 -3.85 4.37
N SER A 161 -10.75 -2.74 4.84
CA SER A 161 -9.32 -2.64 5.16
C SER A 161 -8.95 -3.54 6.34
N THR A 162 -9.74 -3.52 7.42
CA THR A 162 -9.53 -4.39 8.59
C THR A 162 -9.66 -5.86 8.20
N PHE A 163 -10.65 -6.22 7.39
CA PHE A 163 -10.79 -7.57 6.86
C PHE A 163 -9.52 -8.03 6.15
N PHE A 164 -8.98 -7.21 5.24
CA PHE A 164 -7.77 -7.58 4.50
C PHE A 164 -6.52 -7.64 5.40
N VAL A 165 -6.33 -6.69 6.31
CA VAL A 165 -5.19 -6.69 7.26
C VAL A 165 -5.22 -7.92 8.16
N VAL A 166 -6.37 -8.21 8.78
CA VAL A 166 -6.53 -9.37 9.67
C VAL A 166 -6.38 -10.68 8.91
N SER A 167 -6.91 -10.76 7.68
CA SER A 167 -6.73 -11.92 6.81
C SER A 167 -5.27 -12.12 6.43
N ALA A 168 -4.55 -11.06 6.09
CA ALA A 168 -3.14 -11.13 5.74
C ALA A 168 -2.27 -11.57 6.93
N ILE A 169 -2.52 -11.04 8.14
CA ILE A 169 -1.81 -11.48 9.35
C ILE A 169 -2.09 -12.96 9.64
N SER A 170 -3.35 -13.38 9.53
CA SER A 170 -3.75 -14.77 9.79
C SER A 170 -3.13 -15.74 8.78
N LEU A 171 -3.14 -15.40 7.49
CA LEU A 171 -2.53 -16.20 6.43
C LEU A 171 -1.00 -16.22 6.53
N ALA A 172 -0.38 -15.11 6.91
CA ALA A 172 1.08 -15.01 7.05
C ALA A 172 1.66 -16.00 8.07
N LYS A 173 0.90 -16.39 9.10
CA LYS A 173 1.33 -17.40 10.08
C LYS A 173 1.49 -18.80 9.47
N ILE A 174 0.75 -19.10 8.41
CA ILE A 174 0.63 -20.43 7.83
C ILE A 174 1.52 -20.57 6.58
N LEU A 175 1.67 -19.48 5.82
CA LEU A 175 2.26 -19.53 4.47
C LEU A 175 3.79 -19.33 4.42
N GLY A 176 4.43 -19.14 5.58
CA GLY A 176 5.88 -18.95 5.70
C GLY A 176 6.41 -17.59 5.18
N PRO A 177 7.70 -17.29 5.38
CA PRO A 177 8.25 -15.93 5.19
C PRO A 177 8.09 -15.36 3.77
N THR A 178 8.19 -16.20 2.74
CA THR A 178 8.02 -15.80 1.34
C THR A 178 6.64 -15.22 1.08
N TRP A 179 5.59 -15.96 1.42
CA TRP A 179 4.21 -15.50 1.22
C TRP A 179 3.80 -14.43 2.22
N THR A 180 4.34 -14.45 3.45
CA THR A 180 4.23 -13.30 4.37
C THR A 180 4.68 -12.03 3.67
N GLY A 181 5.89 -12.03 3.09
CA GLY A 181 6.45 -10.91 2.35
C GLY A 181 5.54 -10.48 1.20
N LEU A 182 5.12 -11.42 0.36
CA LEU A 182 4.27 -11.09 -0.80
C LEU A 182 2.92 -10.49 -0.37
N LEU A 183 2.25 -11.07 0.64
CA LEU A 183 0.96 -10.60 1.14
C LEU A 183 1.03 -9.19 1.74
N ILE A 184 2.18 -8.77 2.24
CA ILE A 184 2.39 -7.39 2.70
C ILE A 184 2.28 -6.38 1.57
N GLY A 185 2.66 -6.77 0.35
CA GLY A 185 2.43 -5.98 -0.84
C GLY A 185 0.95 -5.88 -1.24
N PHE A 186 0.04 -6.67 -0.65
CA PHE A 186 -1.37 -6.59 -1.03
C PHE A 186 -1.91 -5.18 -0.72
N PRO A 187 -2.63 -4.54 -1.66
CA PRO A 187 -3.12 -3.15 -1.52
C PRO A 187 -4.29 -3.03 -0.53
N MET A 188 -4.12 -3.47 0.71
CA MET A 188 -5.16 -3.55 1.76
C MET A 188 -5.86 -2.22 2.01
N THR A 189 -5.12 -1.10 1.92
CA THR A 189 -5.63 0.26 2.15
C THR A 189 -6.02 0.96 0.85
N LEU A 190 -5.31 0.67 -0.24
CA LEU A 190 -5.52 1.30 -1.54
C LEU A 190 -6.75 0.73 -2.26
N LEU A 191 -6.96 -0.58 -2.23
CA LEU A 191 -8.09 -1.22 -2.92
C LEU A 191 -9.44 -0.70 -2.43
N PRO A 192 -9.74 -0.65 -1.11
CA PRO A 192 -10.98 -0.06 -0.62
C PRO A 192 -11.13 1.40 -1.05
N LEU A 193 -10.04 2.19 -1.01
CA LEU A 193 -10.06 3.58 -1.46
C LEU A 193 -10.37 3.69 -2.95
N LEU A 194 -9.75 2.89 -3.80
CA LEU A 194 -10.02 2.89 -5.25
C LEU A 194 -11.47 2.51 -5.55
N ILE A 195 -12.01 1.49 -4.87
CA ILE A 195 -13.42 1.11 -4.99
C ILE A 195 -14.34 2.28 -4.65
N ILE A 196 -14.13 2.91 -3.48
CA ILE A 196 -14.93 4.06 -3.03
C ILE A 196 -14.85 5.19 -4.05
N VAL A 197 -13.65 5.54 -4.50
CA VAL A 197 -13.47 6.69 -5.40
C VAL A 197 -14.06 6.42 -6.79
N HIS A 198 -13.87 5.21 -7.31
CA HIS A 198 -14.40 4.81 -8.60
C HIS A 198 -15.94 4.73 -8.58
N LEU A 199 -16.53 4.26 -7.48
CA LEU A 199 -17.98 4.18 -7.29
C LEU A 199 -18.65 5.54 -7.07
N THR A 200 -18.09 6.35 -6.15
CA THR A 200 -18.75 7.57 -5.68
C THR A 200 -18.49 8.78 -6.59
N TYR A 201 -17.38 8.80 -7.32
CA TYR A 201 -16.98 9.94 -8.14
C TYR A 201 -16.90 9.58 -9.62
N SER A 202 -15.75 9.09 -10.09
CA SER A 202 -15.58 8.62 -11.46
C SER A 202 -14.27 7.84 -11.63
N LYS A 203 -14.08 7.20 -12.79
CA LYS A 203 -12.81 6.52 -13.11
C LYS A 203 -11.63 7.49 -13.16
N GLU A 204 -11.84 8.72 -13.65
CA GLU A 204 -10.82 9.77 -13.72
C GLU A 204 -10.32 10.17 -12.32
N HIS A 205 -11.20 10.13 -11.31
CA HIS A 205 -10.85 10.40 -9.93
C HIS A 205 -9.98 9.26 -9.34
N ALA A 206 -10.31 8.01 -9.67
CA ALA A 206 -9.47 6.87 -9.32
C ALA A 206 -8.10 6.94 -10.03
N HIS A 207 -8.07 7.36 -11.30
CA HIS A 207 -6.83 7.53 -12.06
C HIS A 207 -5.91 8.59 -11.45
N ALA A 208 -6.46 9.67 -10.89
CA ALA A 208 -5.67 10.68 -10.20
C ALA A 208 -4.93 10.12 -8.97
N LEU A 209 -5.53 9.17 -8.24
CA LEU A 209 -4.85 8.44 -7.17
C LEU A 209 -3.74 7.54 -7.72
N ILE A 210 -4.07 6.76 -8.75
CA ILE A 210 -3.15 5.82 -9.43
C ILE A 210 -1.91 6.55 -9.95
N ARG A 211 -2.09 7.72 -10.56
CA ARG A 211 -0.99 8.53 -11.12
C ARG A 211 0.09 8.86 -10.10
N ASN A 212 -0.28 9.05 -8.84
CA ASN A 212 0.64 9.47 -7.78
C ASN A 212 1.13 8.31 -6.90
N PHE A 213 0.49 7.14 -7.00
CA PHE A 213 0.82 5.97 -6.18
C PHE A 213 2.28 5.51 -6.28
N PRO A 214 2.94 5.46 -7.45
CA PRO A 214 4.34 5.04 -7.53
C PRO A 214 5.31 5.92 -6.72
N ILE A 215 4.97 7.20 -6.49
CA ILE A 215 5.75 8.08 -5.61
C ILE A 215 5.58 7.64 -4.14
N GLY A 216 4.37 7.25 -3.76
CA GLY A 216 4.08 6.71 -2.43
C GLY A 216 4.86 5.42 -2.15
N VAL A 217 4.99 4.54 -3.14
CA VAL A 217 5.74 3.26 -3.01
C VAL A 217 7.18 3.44 -2.52
N VAL A 218 7.83 4.58 -2.81
CA VAL A 218 9.16 4.87 -2.25
C VAL A 218 9.11 4.94 -0.73
N GLY A 219 8.04 5.48 -0.13
CA GLY A 219 7.83 5.48 1.31
C GLY A 219 7.73 4.06 1.89
N LEU A 220 7.00 3.17 1.23
CA LEU A 220 6.96 1.74 1.57
C LEU A 220 8.34 1.08 1.49
N ILE A 221 9.09 1.34 0.42
CA ILE A 221 10.45 0.83 0.26
C ILE A 221 11.35 1.34 1.38
N THR A 222 11.32 2.64 1.70
CA THR A 222 12.16 3.19 2.79
C THR A 222 11.85 2.56 4.13
N TYR A 223 10.57 2.29 4.44
CA TYR A 223 10.18 1.55 5.64
C TYR A 223 10.73 0.12 5.62
N LEU A 224 10.55 -0.62 4.52
CA LEU A 224 11.01 -2.01 4.42
C LEU A 224 12.53 -2.13 4.47
N LEU A 225 13.26 -1.19 3.88
CA LEU A 225 14.72 -1.16 3.92
C LEU A 225 15.28 -0.85 5.30
N SER A 226 14.54 -0.12 6.16
CA SER A 226 14.98 0.18 7.52
C SER A 226 14.72 -0.95 8.51
N VAL A 227 13.71 -1.81 8.27
CA VAL A 227 13.33 -2.91 9.17
C VAL A 227 14.51 -3.83 9.54
N PRO A 228 15.36 -4.29 8.60
CA PRO A 228 16.55 -5.09 8.94
C PRO A 228 17.51 -4.48 9.95
N PHE A 229 17.52 -3.15 10.07
CA PHE A 229 18.38 -2.44 11.00
C PHE A 229 17.64 -2.11 12.30
N THR A 230 16.37 -1.70 12.21
CA THR A 230 15.65 -1.20 13.38
C THR A 230 15.04 -2.31 14.25
N PHE A 231 14.59 -3.43 13.66
CA PHE A 231 13.95 -4.50 14.42
C PHE A 231 14.93 -5.26 15.32
N PRO A 232 16.15 -5.61 14.87
CA PRO A 232 17.17 -6.18 15.76
C PRO A 232 17.61 -5.22 16.87
N ALA A 233 17.72 -3.91 16.56
CA ALA A 233 18.24 -2.92 17.49
C ALA A 233 17.23 -2.52 18.58
N PHE A 234 15.95 -2.39 18.23
CA PHE A 234 14.93 -1.79 19.11
C PHE A 234 13.72 -2.71 19.37
N GLY A 235 13.82 -3.98 18.98
CA GLY A 235 12.69 -4.92 19.00
C GLY A 235 11.57 -4.51 18.04
N VAL A 236 10.43 -5.20 18.10
CA VAL A 236 9.31 -4.98 17.17
C VAL A 236 8.68 -3.59 17.35
N THR A 237 8.41 -3.19 18.60
CA THR A 237 7.74 -1.92 18.90
C THR A 237 8.63 -0.72 18.55
N GLY A 238 9.85 -0.67 19.09
CA GLY A 238 10.79 0.41 18.80
C GLY A 238 11.25 0.39 17.34
N GLY A 239 11.43 -0.81 16.77
CA GLY A 239 11.80 -0.99 15.37
C GLY A 239 10.73 -0.49 14.41
N THR A 240 9.45 -0.69 14.74
CA THR A 240 8.31 -0.16 13.98
C THR A 240 8.29 1.37 14.02
N LEU A 241 8.45 1.96 15.21
CA LEU A 241 8.49 3.43 15.36
C LEU A 241 9.65 4.05 14.60
N ALA A 242 10.85 3.47 14.69
CA ALA A 242 12.03 3.95 13.98
C ALA A 242 11.87 3.84 12.45
N SER A 243 11.38 2.70 11.94
CA SER A 243 11.13 2.51 10.51
C SER A 243 10.02 3.43 9.98
N LEU A 244 8.96 3.65 10.78
CA LEU A 244 7.95 4.66 10.50
C LEU A 244 8.57 6.06 10.43
N GLY A 245 9.46 6.40 11.35
CA GLY A 245 10.20 7.66 11.35
C GLY A 245 10.95 7.87 10.03
N VAL A 246 11.67 6.86 9.54
CA VAL A 246 12.38 6.91 8.26
C VAL A 246 11.43 7.18 7.09
N SER A 247 10.30 6.47 7.03
CA SER A 247 9.31 6.70 5.98
C SER A 247 8.61 8.07 6.09
N CYS A 248 8.34 8.53 7.31
CA CYS A 248 7.80 9.86 7.56
C CYS A 248 8.78 10.95 7.09
N LEU A 249 10.08 10.79 7.34
CA LEU A 249 11.10 11.71 6.83
C LEU A 249 11.06 11.80 5.30
N TYR A 250 10.90 10.67 4.61
CA TYR A 250 10.69 10.69 3.15
C TYR A 250 9.48 11.53 2.75
N PHE A 251 8.31 11.32 3.37
CA PHE A 251 7.11 12.09 3.05
C PHE A 251 7.24 13.58 3.39
N LEU A 252 7.97 13.93 4.45
CA LEU A 252 8.27 15.32 4.83
C LEU A 252 9.23 16.00 3.86
N MET A 253 10.19 15.26 3.31
CA MET A 253 11.17 15.78 2.33
C MET A 253 10.61 15.86 0.91
N LEU A 254 9.59 15.06 0.59
CA LEU A 254 9.01 14.97 -0.75
C LEU A 254 8.57 16.32 -1.35
N PRO A 255 7.89 17.25 -0.63
CA PRO A 255 7.52 18.55 -1.16
C PRO A 255 8.75 19.40 -1.57
N PHE A 256 9.85 19.30 -0.85
CA PHE A 256 11.10 20.02 -1.15
C PHE A 256 11.74 19.45 -2.41
N ILE A 257 11.83 18.12 -2.53
CA ILE A 257 12.35 17.41 -3.70
C ILE A 257 11.53 17.71 -4.97
N LEU A 258 10.21 17.85 -4.83
CA LEU A 258 9.32 18.16 -5.96
C LEU A 258 9.31 19.64 -6.34
N ARG A 259 9.69 20.55 -5.42
CA ARG A 259 9.81 21.99 -5.67
C ARG A 259 11.10 22.33 -6.41
N THR A 260 12.23 21.74 -6.03
CA THR A 260 13.53 21.96 -6.71
C THR A 260 13.46 21.60 -8.19
N LYS A 261 12.87 20.44 -8.54
CA LYS A 261 12.66 20.02 -9.93
C LYS A 261 11.74 20.92 -10.78
N ARG A 262 10.99 21.82 -10.13
CA ARG A 262 10.08 22.76 -10.81
C ARG A 262 10.70 24.15 -11.00
N ALA A 263 11.79 24.45 -10.28
CA ALA A 263 12.58 25.66 -10.46
C ALA A 263 13.66 25.50 -11.54
N GLU A 264 14.02 24.26 -11.88
CA GLU A 264 14.97 23.89 -12.94
C GLU A 264 14.31 23.69 -14.33
N ARG A 265 12.99 23.91 -14.44
CA ARG A 265 12.22 23.85 -15.69
C ARG A 265 11.57 25.19 -15.96
#